data_AF-A0A2T5EMG2-F1
#
_entry.id   AF-A0A2T5EMG2-F1
#
_cell.length_a   1.000
_cell.length_b   1.000
_cell.length_c   1.000
_cell.angle_alpha   90.00
_cell.angle_beta   90.00
_cell.angle_gamma   90.00
#
_symmetry.space_group_name_H-M   'P 1'
#
loop_
_entity.id
_entity.type
_entity.pdbx_description
1 polymer ?
#
loop_
_entity_poly.entity_id
_entity_poly.type
_entity_poly.pdbx_seq_one_letter_code
_entity_poly.pdbx_strand_id
1 'polypeptide(L)'
;MKKTAILSITTIALMSTAAVFLYVTFLPEQTDNLNLNNKQQNASSLKVTSQQDTEIDNASAKDMMEYFVSGNTELTLKDIRDNVAKHHEQSQAAVVDEALFAKYLEYKSALTALDVQFDTTSISADDLRALNQALLDLQSQFFSESEISILFTHDNRMREIALEKLLLKQEGLDEPEYQQRLESYLSEQPDYVQTSYQNQVLLPQLSSSEGLDEQGKYLKRNELVGEEATQRLEALDQQRESFEGALEIYFVERNDILNDSALPEIEQKETIAQLREAHFQPQQLRRVEAIERIRAAENGQ
;
A
#
# COMPACT_ATOMS: atom_id res chain seq x y z
N MET A 1 10.99 19.88 -4.88
CA MET A 1 10.25 18.59 -4.93
C MET A 1 11.13 17.42 -5.38
N LYS A 2 12.43 17.38 -5.00
CA LYS A 2 13.39 16.39 -5.54
C LYS A 2 13.37 15.02 -4.84
N LYS A 3 12.83 14.89 -3.63
CA LYS A 3 13.01 13.67 -2.80
C LYS A 3 11.99 12.56 -3.05
N THR A 4 10.74 12.90 -3.37
CA THR A 4 9.64 11.91 -3.39
C THR A 4 9.71 10.96 -4.58
N ALA A 5 10.05 11.44 -5.78
CA ALA A 5 10.19 10.59 -6.98
C ALA A 5 11.43 9.70 -6.94
N ILE A 6 12.54 10.21 -6.37
CA ILE A 6 13.77 9.43 -6.15
C ILE A 6 13.51 8.30 -5.15
N LEU A 7 12.73 8.56 -4.09
CA LEU A 7 12.25 7.54 -3.16
C LEU A 7 11.39 6.49 -3.87
N SER A 8 10.49 6.85 -4.79
CA SER A 8 9.65 5.86 -5.48
C SER A 8 10.46 4.86 -6.31
N ILE A 9 11.46 5.30 -7.08
CA ILE A 9 12.25 4.41 -7.94
C ILE A 9 13.21 3.55 -7.12
N THR A 10 13.83 4.13 -6.08
CA THR A 10 14.67 3.36 -5.14
C THR A 10 13.84 2.37 -4.32
N THR A 11 12.64 2.73 -3.88
CA THR A 11 11.75 1.84 -3.12
C THR A 11 11.20 0.73 -4.03
N ILE A 12 10.79 1.01 -5.27
CA ILE A 12 10.37 -0.04 -6.23
C ILE A 12 11.55 -0.96 -6.62
N ALA A 13 12.79 -0.45 -6.64
CA ALA A 13 13.99 -1.27 -6.84
C ALA A 13 14.42 -2.06 -5.58
N LEU A 14 14.06 -1.60 -4.37
CA LEU A 14 14.55 -2.11 -3.07
C LEU A 14 13.46 -2.67 -2.15
N MET A 15 12.19 -2.78 -2.56
CA MET A 15 11.12 -3.35 -1.72
C MET A 15 11.33 -4.83 -1.37
N SER A 16 12.43 -5.45 -1.80
CA SER A 16 12.94 -6.66 -1.15
C SER A 16 14.46 -6.63 -0.98
N THR A 17 14.94 -5.61 -0.27
CA THR A 17 16.16 -5.67 0.55
C THR A 17 15.84 -5.65 2.04
N ALA A 18 14.62 -6.03 2.45
CA ALA A 18 14.32 -6.29 3.84
C ALA A 18 15.03 -7.58 4.27
N ALA A 19 16.20 -7.44 4.88
CA ALA A 19 16.98 -8.48 5.58
C ALA A 19 17.64 -9.60 4.76
N VAL A 20 17.98 -9.35 3.49
CA VAL A 20 18.77 -10.28 2.67
C VAL A 20 20.26 -10.14 3.04
N PHE A 21 20.77 -11.10 3.83
CA PHE A 21 22.20 -11.43 4.01
C PHE A 21 23.12 -10.42 4.74
N LEU A 22 22.92 -10.20 6.05
CA LEU A 22 23.98 -9.63 6.92
C LEU A 22 24.54 -10.56 8.01
N TYR A 23 24.13 -11.82 8.08
CA TYR A 23 24.71 -12.77 9.04
C TYR A 23 24.79 -14.18 8.46
N VAL A 24 25.80 -14.49 7.63
CA VAL A 24 26.53 -15.77 7.71
C VAL A 24 27.91 -15.58 7.07
N THR A 25 28.88 -15.05 7.82
CA THR A 25 30.29 -15.39 7.60
C THR A 25 30.67 -16.45 8.63
N PHE A 26 30.76 -17.70 8.16
CA PHE A 26 31.60 -18.81 8.64
C PHE A 26 31.92 -18.93 10.14
N LEU A 27 31.49 -20.05 10.76
CA LEU A 27 32.35 -21.12 11.33
C LEU A 27 31.47 -22.35 11.71
N PRO A 28 31.96 -23.59 11.58
CA PRO A 28 31.21 -24.79 11.94
C PRO A 28 31.46 -25.12 13.42
N GLU A 29 30.41 -25.20 14.23
CA GLU A 29 30.47 -25.99 15.46
C GLU A 29 29.34 -27.02 15.48
N GLN A 30 29.78 -28.26 15.53
CA GLN A 30 29.01 -29.46 15.72
C GLN A 30 28.56 -29.48 17.19
N THR A 31 27.27 -29.37 17.45
CA THR A 31 26.71 -29.74 18.76
C THR A 31 25.53 -30.68 18.56
N ASP A 32 25.76 -31.92 18.98
CA ASP A 32 24.79 -32.98 19.10
C ASP A 32 23.61 -32.63 20.02
N ASN A 33 22.43 -33.03 19.56
CA ASN A 33 21.27 -33.53 20.33
C ASN A 33 20.81 -32.75 21.56
N LEU A 34 19.58 -32.22 21.50
CA LEU A 34 18.56 -32.55 22.49
C LEU A 34 17.17 -32.67 21.83
N ASN A 35 16.68 -33.90 21.83
CA ASN A 35 15.34 -34.35 21.46
C ASN A 35 14.30 -33.80 22.45
N LEU A 36 13.26 -33.11 21.97
CA LEU A 36 11.99 -32.93 22.69
C LEU A 36 10.83 -33.24 21.76
N ASN A 37 10.31 -34.46 21.89
CA ASN A 37 9.04 -34.90 21.32
C ASN A 37 7.88 -34.18 22.01
N ASN A 38 6.93 -33.62 21.25
CA ASN A 38 5.61 -34.21 21.00
C ASN A 38 4.63 -33.25 20.30
N LYS A 39 4.00 -33.78 19.25
CA LYS A 39 2.57 -33.66 18.89
C LYS A 39 1.82 -32.42 19.39
N GLN A 40 1.51 -31.51 18.48
CA GLN A 40 0.18 -31.35 17.87
C GLN A 40 0.21 -30.06 17.04
N GLN A 41 0.06 -30.19 15.72
CA GLN A 41 -0.99 -29.51 14.94
C GLN A 41 -0.68 -29.67 13.45
N ASN A 42 -1.62 -30.29 12.73
CA ASN A 42 -1.76 -30.11 11.29
C ASN A 42 -2.21 -28.66 11.03
N ALA A 43 -1.29 -27.72 11.24
CA ALA A 43 -1.30 -26.39 10.65
C ALA A 43 -0.33 -26.45 9.47
N SER A 44 -0.70 -25.88 8.33
CA SER A 44 -0.05 -25.99 7.01
C SER A 44 1.47 -26.15 7.12
N SER A 45 2.01 -27.33 6.80
CA SER A 45 3.40 -27.77 7.06
C SER A 45 4.50 -26.92 6.39
N LEU A 46 4.12 -25.82 5.75
CA LEU A 46 4.96 -24.96 4.94
C LEU A 46 5.16 -23.57 5.57
N LYS A 47 4.34 -23.19 6.57
CA LYS A 47 4.34 -21.86 7.19
C LYS A 47 5.11 -21.86 8.52
N VAL A 48 5.83 -20.77 8.80
CA VAL A 48 6.51 -20.56 10.10
C VAL A 48 5.57 -19.99 11.16
N THR A 49 6.04 -19.80 12.40
CA THR A 49 5.19 -19.31 13.49
C THR A 49 4.68 -17.90 13.22
N SER A 50 5.54 -17.02 12.71
CA SER A 50 5.18 -15.64 12.33
C SER A 50 4.24 -15.54 11.11
N GLN A 51 3.94 -16.65 10.44
CA GLN A 51 3.12 -16.73 9.23
C GLN A 51 1.81 -17.48 9.44
N GLN A 52 1.45 -17.82 10.68
CA GLN A 52 0.27 -18.67 10.93
C GLN A 52 -1.05 -17.95 10.64
N ASP A 53 -1.09 -16.62 10.77
CA ASP A 53 -2.24 -15.76 10.49
C ASP A 53 -2.32 -15.28 9.04
N THR A 54 -1.35 -15.68 8.20
CA THR A 54 -1.30 -15.37 6.77
C THR A 54 -1.55 -16.60 5.91
N GLU A 55 -2.04 -16.38 4.71
CA GLU A 55 -2.04 -17.39 3.64
C GLU A 55 -0.77 -17.28 2.82
N ILE A 56 -0.35 -18.38 2.17
CA ILE A 56 0.76 -18.34 1.21
C ILE A 56 0.36 -17.38 0.09
N ASP A 57 1.17 -16.35 -0.10
CA ASP A 57 0.91 -15.35 -1.14
C ASP A 57 1.14 -15.96 -2.52
N ASN A 58 0.04 -16.25 -3.21
CA ASN A 58 0.06 -16.79 -4.56
C ASN A 58 -0.38 -15.74 -5.60
N ALA A 59 -0.32 -14.44 -5.25
CA ALA A 59 -0.69 -13.36 -6.17
C ALA A 59 0.21 -13.34 -7.41
N SER A 60 1.49 -13.66 -7.24
CA SER A 60 2.43 -13.91 -8.34
C SER A 60 3.48 -14.96 -7.94
N ALA A 61 4.20 -15.49 -8.92
CA ALA A 61 5.34 -16.36 -8.68
C ALA A 61 6.42 -15.67 -7.82
N LYS A 62 6.64 -14.37 -8.02
CA LYS A 62 7.58 -13.59 -7.21
C LYS A 62 7.09 -13.44 -5.78
N ASP A 63 5.81 -13.10 -5.57
CA ASP A 63 5.25 -12.91 -4.22
C ASP A 63 5.26 -14.21 -3.41
N MET A 64 5.02 -15.36 -4.05
CA MET A 64 5.18 -16.68 -3.42
C MET A 64 6.62 -16.88 -2.94
N MET A 65 7.62 -16.60 -3.78
CA MET A 65 9.02 -16.75 -3.39
C MET A 65 9.41 -15.80 -2.26
N GLU A 66 8.96 -14.54 -2.30
CA GLU A 66 9.17 -13.55 -1.23
C GLU A 66 8.50 -13.99 0.08
N TYR A 67 7.30 -14.56 0.02
CA TYR A 67 6.60 -15.10 1.18
C TYR A 67 7.43 -16.20 1.86
N PHE A 68 7.93 -17.17 1.10
CA PHE A 68 8.79 -18.22 1.66
C PHE A 68 10.10 -17.68 2.23
N VAL A 69 10.73 -16.72 1.55
CA VAL A 69 11.95 -16.05 2.03
C VAL A 69 11.72 -15.26 3.31
N SER A 70 10.52 -14.70 3.53
CA SER A 70 10.21 -13.96 4.76
C SER A 70 10.33 -14.79 6.05
N GLY A 71 10.25 -16.13 5.95
CA GLY A 71 10.45 -17.06 7.06
C GLY A 71 11.93 -17.31 7.44
N ASN A 72 12.89 -16.67 6.79
CA ASN A 72 14.34 -16.90 6.97
C ASN A 72 14.89 -16.53 8.37
N THR A 73 14.10 -15.90 9.23
CA THR A 73 14.47 -15.72 10.65
C THR A 73 14.17 -16.94 11.51
N GLU A 74 13.29 -17.84 11.06
CA GLU A 74 12.84 -19.03 11.78
C GLU A 74 13.26 -20.35 11.10
N LEU A 75 13.55 -20.30 9.80
CA LEU A 75 13.93 -21.45 8.98
C LEU A 75 15.32 -21.29 8.38
N THR A 76 16.01 -22.41 8.18
CA THR A 76 17.23 -22.42 7.37
C THR A 76 16.88 -22.29 5.89
N LEU A 77 17.83 -21.83 5.07
CA LEU A 77 17.64 -21.78 3.61
C LEU A 77 17.25 -23.15 3.01
N LYS A 78 17.77 -24.24 3.60
CA LYS A 78 17.40 -25.60 3.20
C LYS A 78 15.93 -25.88 3.48
N ASP A 79 15.43 -25.51 4.66
CA ASP A 79 14.02 -25.73 5.02
C ASP A 79 13.08 -24.89 4.14
N ILE A 80 13.48 -23.67 3.77
CA ILE A 80 12.72 -22.81 2.85
C ILE A 80 12.60 -23.46 1.47
N ARG A 81 13.71 -23.96 0.91
CA ARG A 81 13.73 -24.71 -0.35
C ARG A 81 12.84 -25.96 -0.29
N ASP A 82 13.00 -26.74 0.78
CA ASP A 82 12.16 -27.93 1.01
C ASP A 82 10.66 -27.56 1.06
N ASN A 83 10.31 -26.39 1.61
CA ASN A 83 8.93 -25.91 1.64
C ASN A 83 8.43 -25.43 0.27
N VAL A 84 9.25 -24.76 -0.53
CA VAL A 84 8.91 -24.38 -1.91
C VAL A 84 8.65 -25.62 -2.76
N ALA A 85 9.54 -26.62 -2.68
CA ALA A 85 9.39 -27.88 -3.40
C ALA A 85 8.09 -28.62 -3.01
N LYS A 86 7.80 -28.73 -1.70
CA LYS A 86 6.54 -29.32 -1.23
C LYS A 86 5.31 -28.53 -1.69
N HIS A 87 5.36 -27.20 -1.69
CA HIS A 87 4.27 -26.38 -2.19
C HIS A 87 4.01 -26.64 -3.68
N HIS A 88 5.08 -26.73 -4.47
CA HIS A 88 5.00 -27.05 -5.89
C HIS A 88 4.35 -28.43 -6.14
N GLU A 89 4.74 -29.45 -5.36
CA GLU A 89 4.13 -30.79 -5.45
C GLU A 89 2.65 -30.81 -5.04
N GLN A 90 2.27 -30.00 -4.05
CA GLN A 90 0.90 -29.94 -3.52
C GLN A 90 -0.03 -29.08 -4.38
N SER A 91 0.51 -28.16 -5.17
CA SER A 91 -0.26 -27.21 -5.97
C SER A 91 -0.04 -27.45 -7.46
N GLN A 92 -1.04 -28.03 -8.12
CA GLN A 92 -1.06 -28.22 -9.58
C GLN A 92 -0.91 -26.90 -10.38
N ALA A 93 -1.10 -25.75 -9.72
CA ALA A 93 -1.03 -24.41 -10.30
C ALA A 93 0.27 -23.65 -9.97
N ALA A 94 1.15 -24.21 -9.11
CA ALA A 94 2.38 -23.52 -8.71
C ALA A 94 3.38 -23.48 -9.87
N VAL A 95 3.62 -22.27 -10.40
CA VAL A 95 4.62 -22.01 -11.46
C VAL A 95 6.05 -22.07 -10.90
N VAL A 96 6.22 -21.82 -9.61
CA VAL A 96 7.52 -21.82 -8.93
C VAL A 96 7.91 -23.25 -8.57
N ASP A 97 8.97 -23.74 -9.20
CA ASP A 97 9.67 -24.96 -8.80
C ASP A 97 10.99 -24.61 -8.07
N GLU A 98 11.68 -25.65 -7.58
CA GLU A 98 12.95 -25.49 -6.87
C GLU A 98 14.06 -24.87 -7.74
N ALA A 99 14.03 -25.12 -9.06
CA ALA A 99 15.04 -24.59 -9.97
C ALA A 99 14.88 -23.08 -10.19
N LEU A 100 13.64 -22.62 -10.39
CA LEU A 100 13.31 -21.20 -10.51
C LEU A 100 13.60 -20.47 -9.20
N PHE A 101 13.28 -21.08 -8.06
CA PHE A 101 13.58 -20.52 -6.75
C PHE A 101 15.08 -20.41 -6.48
N ALA A 102 15.87 -21.42 -6.86
CA ALA A 102 17.33 -21.34 -6.75
C ALA A 102 17.92 -20.18 -7.56
N LYS A 103 17.50 -20.03 -8.83
CA LYS A 103 17.87 -18.86 -9.66
C LYS A 103 17.47 -17.54 -9.01
N TYR A 104 16.29 -17.49 -8.40
CA TYR A 104 15.81 -16.31 -7.70
C TYR A 104 16.70 -15.89 -6.53
N LEU A 105 17.17 -16.85 -5.73
CA LEU A 105 18.09 -16.60 -4.63
C LEU A 105 19.46 -16.12 -5.12
N GLU A 106 19.97 -16.69 -6.22
CA GLU A 106 21.22 -16.23 -6.83
C GLU A 106 21.08 -14.81 -7.39
N TYR A 107 19.97 -14.51 -8.07
CA TYR A 107 19.65 -13.15 -8.52
C TYR A 107 19.59 -12.16 -7.36
N LYS A 108 18.95 -12.52 -6.24
CA LYS A 108 18.92 -11.68 -5.02
C LYS A 108 20.31 -11.39 -4.48
N SER A 109 21.18 -12.41 -4.44
CA SER A 109 22.57 -12.26 -4.02
C SER A 109 23.34 -11.34 -4.98
N ALA A 110 23.17 -11.51 -6.30
CA ALA A 110 23.82 -10.64 -7.28
C ALA A 110 23.31 -9.20 -7.24
N LEU A 111 22.02 -9.02 -6.92
CA LEU A 111 21.41 -7.71 -6.76
C LEU A 111 22.02 -6.91 -5.60
N THR A 112 22.45 -7.55 -4.51
CA THR A 112 23.13 -6.86 -3.40
C THR A 112 24.55 -6.44 -3.76
N ALA A 113 25.16 -7.12 -4.72
CA ALA A 113 26.48 -6.78 -5.28
C ALA A 113 26.41 -5.79 -6.45
N LEU A 114 25.20 -5.39 -6.87
CA LEU A 114 25.01 -4.46 -7.98
C LEU A 114 25.48 -3.05 -7.58
N ASP A 115 26.70 -2.73 -7.95
CA ASP A 115 27.27 -1.40 -7.78
C ASP A 115 26.99 -0.54 -9.02
N VAL A 116 26.07 0.40 -8.89
CA VAL A 116 25.85 1.41 -9.92
C VAL A 116 26.30 2.76 -9.38
N GLN A 117 27.40 3.25 -9.96
CA GLN A 117 28.06 4.46 -9.49
C GLN A 117 27.22 5.69 -9.81
N PHE A 118 26.63 6.29 -8.78
CA PHE A 118 25.89 7.54 -8.89
C PHE A 118 26.32 8.54 -7.82
N ASP A 119 26.14 9.83 -8.11
CA ASP A 119 26.30 10.88 -7.12
C ASP A 119 25.18 10.77 -6.07
N THR A 120 25.54 10.31 -4.86
CA THR A 120 24.60 10.17 -3.73
C THR A 120 24.02 11.50 -3.24
N THR A 121 24.60 12.64 -3.64
CA THR A 121 24.11 13.97 -3.29
C THR A 121 23.06 14.50 -4.26
N SER A 122 23.05 14.02 -5.51
CA SER A 122 21.98 14.30 -6.49
C SER A 122 21.84 13.19 -7.53
N ILE A 123 20.75 12.44 -7.45
CA ILE A 123 20.40 11.42 -8.44
C ILE A 123 19.69 12.11 -9.63
N SER A 124 20.27 11.98 -10.81
CA SER A 124 19.74 12.49 -12.08
C SER A 124 18.80 11.48 -12.77
N ALA A 125 18.11 11.90 -13.83
CA ALA A 125 17.31 10.97 -14.63
C ALA A 125 18.17 9.96 -15.39
N ASP A 126 19.37 10.36 -15.82
CA ASP A 126 20.29 9.47 -16.52
C ASP A 126 20.85 8.40 -15.57
N ASP A 127 21.10 8.75 -14.31
CA ASP A 127 21.44 7.78 -13.26
C ASP A 127 20.35 6.72 -13.10
N LEU A 128 19.08 7.16 -13.04
CA LEU A 128 17.95 6.25 -12.88
C LEU A 128 17.70 5.39 -14.12
N ARG A 129 17.96 5.91 -15.33
CA ARG A 129 17.95 5.11 -16.57
C ARG A 129 19.04 4.05 -16.55
N ALA A 130 20.26 4.42 -16.17
CA ALA A 130 21.39 3.50 -16.06
C ALA A 130 21.12 2.40 -15.02
N LEU A 131 20.52 2.76 -13.88
CA LEU A 131 20.08 1.78 -12.86
C LEU A 131 19.06 0.81 -13.45
N ASN A 132 18.03 1.32 -14.13
CA ASN A 132 17.02 0.46 -14.72
C ASN A 132 17.61 -0.49 -15.78
N GLN A 133 18.52 0.00 -16.61
CA GLN A 133 19.21 -0.86 -17.58
C GLN A 133 20.04 -1.94 -16.89
N ALA A 134 20.81 -1.58 -15.86
CA ALA A 134 21.61 -2.53 -15.08
C ALA A 134 20.73 -3.61 -14.43
N LEU A 135 19.54 -3.26 -13.95
CA LEU A 135 18.57 -4.22 -13.41
C LEU A 135 18.04 -5.18 -14.49
N LEU A 136 17.70 -4.67 -15.68
CA LEU A 136 17.23 -5.49 -16.81
C LEU A 136 18.34 -6.45 -17.27
N ASP A 137 19.57 -5.95 -17.41
CA ASP A 137 20.74 -6.74 -17.79
C ASP A 137 21.03 -7.83 -16.75
N LEU A 138 20.88 -7.51 -15.46
CA LEU A 138 21.01 -8.48 -14.38
C LEU A 138 19.92 -9.56 -14.47
N GLN A 139 18.66 -9.18 -14.70
CA GLN A 139 17.58 -10.15 -14.88
C GLN A 139 17.86 -11.10 -16.05
N SER A 140 18.32 -10.59 -17.20
CA SER A 140 18.67 -11.40 -18.37
C SER A 140 19.88 -12.32 -18.18
N GLN A 141 20.72 -12.09 -17.17
CA GLN A 141 21.81 -13.01 -16.82
C GLN A 141 21.31 -14.26 -16.07
N PHE A 142 20.23 -14.13 -15.29
CA PHE A 142 19.74 -15.22 -14.44
C PHE A 142 18.52 -15.95 -15.02
N PHE A 143 17.72 -15.27 -15.83
CA PHE A 143 16.40 -15.75 -16.24
C PHE A 143 16.23 -15.73 -17.76
N SER A 144 15.46 -16.70 -18.28
CA SER A 144 14.98 -16.66 -19.66
C SER A 144 13.91 -15.57 -19.85
N GLU A 145 13.62 -15.19 -21.10
CA GLU A 145 12.56 -14.21 -21.38
C GLU A 145 11.19 -14.61 -20.83
N SER A 146 10.87 -15.91 -20.84
CA SER A 146 9.62 -16.42 -20.26
C SER A 146 9.61 -16.30 -18.74
N GLU A 147 10.73 -16.60 -18.08
CA GLU A 147 10.88 -16.46 -16.63
C GLU A 147 10.81 -14.98 -16.22
N ILE A 148 11.44 -14.09 -16.98
CA ILE A 148 11.35 -12.63 -16.77
C ILE A 148 9.91 -12.15 -16.90
N SER A 149 9.18 -12.64 -17.91
CA SER A 149 7.79 -12.28 -18.12
C SER A 149 6.90 -12.67 -16.93
N ILE A 150 7.15 -13.85 -16.34
CA ILE A 150 6.42 -14.35 -15.17
C ILE A 150 6.77 -13.56 -13.90
N LEU A 151 8.06 -13.22 -13.71
CA LEU A 151 8.56 -12.69 -12.44
C LEU A 151 8.57 -11.16 -12.36
N PHE A 152 8.85 -10.47 -13.47
CA PHE A 152 9.26 -9.07 -13.44
C PHE A 152 8.46 -8.15 -14.36
N THR A 153 7.52 -8.65 -15.17
CA THR A 153 6.72 -7.80 -16.09
C THR A 153 6.11 -6.60 -15.38
N HIS A 154 5.46 -6.83 -14.24
CA HIS A 154 4.81 -5.77 -13.48
C HIS A 154 5.85 -4.77 -12.93
N ASP A 155 6.87 -5.26 -12.21
CA ASP A 155 7.90 -4.42 -11.59
C ASP A 155 8.69 -3.61 -12.62
N ASN A 156 9.08 -4.23 -13.74
CA ASN A 156 9.80 -3.59 -14.83
C ASN A 156 8.94 -2.47 -15.45
N ARG A 157 7.66 -2.75 -15.69
CA ARG A 157 6.73 -1.76 -16.23
C ARG A 157 6.52 -0.58 -15.27
N MET A 158 6.34 -0.85 -13.98
CA MET A 158 6.16 0.21 -12.98
C MET A 158 7.39 1.11 -12.87
N ARG A 159 8.61 0.54 -12.95
CA ARG A 159 9.84 1.34 -12.99
C ARG A 159 9.95 2.19 -14.24
N GLU A 160 9.64 1.63 -15.41
CA GLU A 160 9.63 2.36 -16.68
C GLU A 160 8.65 3.54 -16.65
N ILE A 161 7.42 3.34 -16.19
CA ILE A 161 6.43 4.41 -16.04
C ILE A 161 6.90 5.48 -15.05
N ALA A 162 7.54 5.08 -13.95
CA ALA A 162 8.08 6.04 -12.99
C ALA A 162 9.21 6.89 -13.60
N LEU A 163 10.08 6.29 -14.41
CA LEU A 163 11.10 7.00 -15.17
C LEU A 163 10.47 7.97 -16.17
N GLU A 164 9.49 7.53 -16.95
CA GLU A 164 8.83 8.37 -17.94
C GLU A 164 8.15 9.59 -17.30
N LYS A 165 7.42 9.36 -16.19
CA LYS A 165 6.83 10.43 -15.39
C LYS A 165 7.87 11.44 -14.90
N LEU A 166 9.06 10.99 -14.52
CA LEU A 166 10.15 11.87 -14.09
C LEU A 166 10.70 12.69 -15.27
N LEU A 167 10.89 12.06 -16.43
CA LEU A 167 11.42 12.70 -17.64
C LEU A 167 10.48 13.79 -18.14
N LEU A 168 9.19 13.48 -18.27
CA LEU A 168 8.16 14.47 -18.64
C LEU A 168 8.14 15.67 -17.69
N LYS A 169 8.38 15.47 -16.38
CA LYS A 169 8.50 16.57 -15.41
C LYS A 169 9.75 17.41 -15.58
N GLN A 170 10.85 16.83 -16.06
CA GLN A 170 12.12 17.53 -16.25
C GLN A 170 12.14 18.40 -17.51
N GLU A 171 11.24 18.14 -18.46
CA GLU A 171 11.08 18.97 -19.66
C GLU A 171 10.61 20.41 -19.35
N GLY A 172 10.08 20.66 -18.15
CA GLY A 172 9.62 21.99 -17.74
C GLY A 172 8.33 22.42 -18.45
N LEU A 173 7.51 21.45 -18.85
CA LEU A 173 6.18 21.67 -19.42
C LEU A 173 5.29 22.40 -18.41
N ASP A 174 4.30 23.14 -18.92
CA ASP A 174 3.21 23.61 -18.06
C ASP A 174 2.35 22.42 -17.59
N GLU A 175 1.58 22.62 -16.52
CA GLU A 175 0.79 21.55 -15.91
C GLU A 175 -0.21 20.91 -16.92
N PRO A 176 -0.96 21.68 -17.74
CA PRO A 176 -1.85 21.09 -18.75
C PRO A 176 -1.12 20.24 -19.80
N GLU A 177 0.00 20.71 -20.34
CA GLU A 177 0.76 19.97 -21.34
C GLU A 177 1.39 18.71 -20.75
N TYR A 178 1.89 18.78 -19.51
CA TYR A 178 2.38 17.60 -18.78
C TYR A 178 1.29 16.53 -18.63
N GLN A 179 0.09 16.92 -18.20
CA GLN A 179 -1.02 15.98 -18.00
C GLN A 179 -1.45 15.34 -19.32
N GLN A 180 -1.58 16.13 -20.39
CA GLN A 180 -1.97 15.61 -21.70
C GLN A 180 -0.98 14.56 -22.24
N ARG A 181 0.33 14.83 -22.11
CA ARG A 181 1.37 13.87 -22.53
C ARG A 181 1.37 12.62 -21.66
N LEU A 182 1.21 12.78 -20.35
CA LEU A 182 1.14 11.65 -19.42
C LEU A 182 -0.07 10.75 -19.71
N GLU A 183 -1.25 11.34 -19.95
CA GLU A 183 -2.46 10.60 -20.32
C GLU A 183 -2.28 9.84 -21.64
N SER A 184 -1.66 10.49 -22.64
CA SER A 184 -1.35 9.84 -23.93
C SER A 184 -0.43 8.63 -23.72
N TYR A 185 0.66 8.78 -22.97
CA TYR A 185 1.57 7.68 -22.64
C TYR A 185 0.88 6.55 -21.88
N LEU A 186 0.01 6.88 -20.91
CA LEU A 186 -0.70 5.90 -20.10
C LEU A 186 -1.76 5.14 -20.91
N SER A 187 -2.37 5.76 -21.92
CA SER A 187 -3.36 5.11 -22.79
C SER A 187 -2.79 3.98 -23.65
N GLU A 188 -1.46 3.99 -23.86
CA GLU A 188 -0.73 2.94 -24.58
C GLU A 188 -0.26 1.80 -23.66
N GLN A 189 -0.47 1.92 -22.34
CA GLN A 189 -0.05 0.91 -21.37
C GLN A 189 -1.08 -0.24 -21.24
N PRO A 190 -0.70 -1.40 -20.70
CA PRO A 190 -1.65 -2.49 -20.45
C PRO A 190 -2.81 -2.10 -19.53
N ASP A 191 -3.96 -2.77 -19.67
CA ASP A 191 -5.20 -2.47 -18.93
C ASP A 191 -5.03 -2.37 -17.41
N TYR A 192 -4.18 -3.23 -16.82
CA TYR A 192 -3.92 -3.21 -15.37
C TYR A 192 -3.24 -1.91 -14.92
N VAL A 193 -2.39 -1.32 -15.76
CA VAL A 193 -1.73 -0.04 -15.52
C VAL A 193 -2.74 1.08 -15.60
N GLN A 194 -3.56 1.08 -16.65
CA GLN A 194 -4.59 2.10 -16.87
C GLN A 194 -5.58 2.11 -15.70
N THR A 195 -6.07 0.94 -15.31
CA THR A 195 -7.00 0.78 -14.18
C THR A 195 -6.38 1.26 -12.87
N SER A 196 -5.13 0.88 -12.59
CA SER A 196 -4.42 1.33 -11.39
C SER A 196 -4.28 2.85 -11.34
N TYR A 197 -3.93 3.48 -12.47
CA TYR A 197 -3.84 4.93 -12.56
C TYR A 197 -5.19 5.62 -12.39
N GLN A 198 -6.25 5.13 -13.04
CA GLN A 198 -7.61 5.65 -12.89
C GLN A 198 -8.05 5.62 -11.42
N ASN A 199 -7.82 4.50 -10.73
CA ASN A 199 -8.11 4.37 -9.30
C ASN A 199 -7.31 5.36 -8.44
N GLN A 200 -6.05 5.65 -8.81
CA GLN A 200 -5.21 6.61 -8.11
C GLN A 200 -5.76 8.04 -8.20
N VAL A 201 -6.23 8.46 -9.39
CA VAL A 201 -6.72 9.83 -9.61
C VAL A 201 -8.20 10.01 -9.26
N LEU A 202 -8.93 8.91 -9.06
CA LEU A 202 -10.37 8.92 -8.82
C LEU A 202 -10.76 9.74 -7.58
N LEU A 203 -10.13 9.51 -6.43
CA LEU A 203 -10.48 10.22 -5.19
C LEU A 203 -10.24 11.74 -5.28
N PRO A 204 -9.10 12.23 -5.79
CA PRO A 204 -8.92 13.65 -6.08
C PRO A 204 -9.98 14.23 -7.02
N GLN A 205 -10.35 13.50 -8.09
CA GLN A 205 -11.36 13.94 -9.04
C GLN A 205 -12.76 14.01 -8.40
N LEU A 206 -13.14 12.99 -7.62
CA LEU A 206 -14.37 13.01 -6.83
C LEU A 206 -14.37 14.17 -5.83
N SER A 207 -13.25 14.42 -5.15
CA SER A 207 -13.14 15.54 -4.20
C SER A 207 -13.27 16.89 -4.89
N SER A 208 -12.75 17.04 -6.11
CA SER A 208 -12.91 18.27 -6.88
C SER A 208 -14.35 18.55 -7.31
N SER A 209 -15.19 17.50 -7.40
CA SER A 209 -16.62 17.65 -7.73
C SER A 209 -17.43 18.33 -6.63
N GLU A 210 -16.93 18.35 -5.38
CA GLU A 210 -17.61 18.99 -4.24
C GLU A 210 -17.75 20.51 -4.40
N GLY A 211 -16.91 21.14 -5.23
CA GLY A 211 -16.99 22.58 -5.50
C GLY A 211 -18.00 22.96 -6.59
N LEU A 212 -18.67 21.99 -7.21
CA LEU A 212 -19.67 22.21 -8.25
C LEU A 212 -21.07 22.39 -7.64
N ASP A 213 -22.00 22.90 -8.44
CA ASP A 213 -23.42 22.86 -8.10
C ASP A 213 -23.94 21.41 -8.09
N GLU A 214 -25.12 21.18 -7.51
CA GLU A 214 -25.69 19.83 -7.34
C GLU A 214 -25.75 19.04 -8.66
N GLN A 215 -26.18 19.71 -9.74
CA GLN A 215 -26.26 19.09 -11.06
C GLN A 215 -24.87 18.78 -11.64
N GLY A 216 -23.93 19.73 -11.58
CA GLY A 216 -22.56 19.53 -12.07
C GLY A 216 -21.81 18.46 -11.29
N LYS A 217 -21.99 18.42 -9.97
CA LYS A 217 -21.46 17.41 -9.06
C LYS A 217 -21.98 16.01 -9.42
N TYR A 218 -23.30 15.86 -9.60
CA TYR A 218 -23.90 14.60 -10.03
C TYR A 218 -23.36 14.11 -11.37
N LEU A 219 -23.37 14.98 -12.38
CA LEU A 219 -22.89 14.63 -13.73
C LEU A 219 -21.41 14.24 -13.71
N LYS A 220 -20.58 14.98 -12.96
CA LYS A 220 -19.16 14.68 -12.86
C LYS A 220 -18.90 13.34 -12.17
N ARG A 221 -19.62 13.05 -11.08
CA ARG A 221 -19.50 11.76 -10.39
C ARG A 221 -19.99 10.60 -11.27
N ASN A 222 -21.08 10.78 -12.02
CA ASN A 222 -21.60 9.75 -12.91
C ASN A 222 -20.61 9.41 -14.03
N GLU A 223 -19.94 10.42 -14.59
CA GLU A 223 -18.84 10.21 -15.53
C GLU A 223 -17.69 9.37 -14.92
N LEU A 224 -17.34 9.62 -13.65
CA LEU A 224 -16.19 9.01 -12.99
C LEU A 224 -16.43 7.60 -12.45
N VAL A 225 -17.61 7.35 -11.88
CA VAL A 225 -17.91 6.10 -11.14
C VAL A 225 -19.19 5.40 -11.60
N GLY A 226 -19.92 5.97 -12.56
CA GLY A 226 -21.21 5.47 -13.03
C GLY A 226 -22.36 5.76 -12.07
N GLU A 227 -23.56 5.42 -12.54
CA GLU A 227 -24.83 5.80 -11.92
C GLU A 227 -25.00 5.21 -10.51
N GLU A 228 -24.76 3.91 -10.32
CA GLU A 228 -24.96 3.24 -9.04
C GLU A 228 -24.02 3.78 -7.95
N ALA A 229 -22.76 4.01 -8.27
CA ALA A 229 -21.81 4.58 -7.34
C ALA A 229 -22.12 6.06 -7.06
N THR A 230 -22.59 6.81 -8.05
CA THR A 230 -23.04 8.19 -7.87
C THR A 230 -24.22 8.27 -6.91
N GLN A 231 -25.24 7.42 -7.06
CA GLN A 231 -26.37 7.38 -6.12
C GLN A 231 -25.93 7.07 -4.68
N ARG A 232 -24.93 6.20 -4.49
CA ARG A 232 -24.34 5.95 -3.17
C ARG A 232 -23.61 7.17 -2.61
N LEU A 233 -22.95 7.96 -3.45
CA LEU A 233 -22.32 9.22 -3.05
C LEU A 233 -23.36 10.29 -2.70
N GLU A 234 -24.48 10.38 -3.42
CA GLU A 234 -25.59 11.27 -3.08
C GLU A 234 -26.23 10.90 -1.74
N ALA A 235 -26.46 9.61 -1.49
CA ALA A 235 -26.95 9.14 -0.20
C ALA A 235 -25.98 9.44 0.96
N LEU A 236 -24.67 9.34 0.69
CA LEU A 236 -23.64 9.71 1.66
C LEU A 236 -23.67 11.21 1.96
N ASP A 237 -23.91 12.06 0.95
CA ASP A 237 -23.99 13.51 1.15
C ASP A 237 -25.24 13.89 1.95
N GLN A 238 -26.39 13.29 1.67
CA GLN A 238 -27.60 13.47 2.50
C GLN A 238 -27.36 13.04 3.95
N GLN A 239 -26.64 11.93 4.17
CA GLN A 239 -26.29 11.49 5.51
C GLN A 239 -25.35 12.50 6.22
N ARG A 240 -24.42 13.11 5.48
CA ARG A 240 -23.52 14.14 6.01
C ARG A 240 -24.27 15.42 6.37
N GLU A 241 -25.16 15.89 5.51
CA GLU A 241 -25.99 17.07 5.77
C GLU A 241 -26.91 16.87 6.97
N SER A 242 -27.59 15.71 7.05
CA SER A 242 -28.42 15.38 8.21
C SER A 242 -27.61 15.33 9.50
N PHE A 243 -26.39 14.78 9.46
CA PHE A 243 -25.50 14.76 10.61
C PHE A 243 -25.03 16.15 11.01
N GLU A 244 -24.68 17.02 10.06
CA GLU A 244 -24.25 18.40 10.35
C GLU A 244 -25.41 19.23 10.92
N GLY A 245 -26.62 19.09 10.39
CA GLY A 245 -27.81 19.74 10.96
C GLY A 245 -28.11 19.28 12.38
N ALA A 246 -27.99 17.99 12.66
CA ALA A 246 -28.13 17.45 14.03
C ALA A 246 -27.03 17.98 14.96
N LEU A 247 -25.79 18.13 14.47
CA LEU A 247 -24.70 18.76 15.22
C LEU A 247 -24.99 20.21 15.55
N GLU A 248 -25.50 21.00 14.61
CA GLU A 248 -25.81 22.42 14.85
C GLU A 248 -26.85 22.57 15.97
N ILE A 249 -27.96 21.82 15.89
CA ILE A 249 -29.01 21.81 16.93
C ILE A 249 -28.43 21.38 18.27
N TYR A 250 -27.70 20.26 18.28
CA TYR A 250 -27.06 19.73 19.48
C TYR A 250 -26.14 20.76 20.15
N PHE A 251 -25.35 21.51 19.38
CA PHE A 251 -24.43 22.49 19.93
C PHE A 251 -25.14 23.71 20.51
N VAL A 252 -26.27 24.13 19.95
CA VAL A 252 -27.11 25.18 20.55
C VAL A 252 -27.62 24.72 21.93
N GLU A 253 -28.28 23.57 21.99
CA GLU A 253 -28.83 23.03 23.24
C GLU A 253 -27.75 22.76 24.29
N ARG A 254 -26.59 22.25 23.86
CA ARG A 254 -25.43 22.04 24.73
C ARG A 254 -24.91 23.34 25.32
N ASN A 255 -24.87 24.41 24.54
CA ASN A 255 -24.40 25.71 25.04
C ASN A 255 -25.37 26.31 26.07
N ASP A 256 -26.68 26.10 25.91
CA ASP A 256 -27.67 26.51 26.90
C ASP A 256 -27.44 25.81 28.25
N ILE A 257 -27.14 24.50 28.24
CA ILE A 257 -26.80 23.74 29.45
C ILE A 257 -25.52 24.27 30.12
N LEU A 258 -24.50 24.59 29.33
CA LEU A 258 -23.23 25.11 29.86
C LEU A 258 -23.36 26.52 30.43
N ASN A 259 -24.25 27.34 29.87
CA ASN A 259 -24.49 28.71 30.32
C ASN A 259 -25.45 28.78 31.52
N ASP A 260 -26.14 27.69 31.84
CA ASP A 260 -27.01 27.63 33.02
C ASP A 260 -26.17 27.60 34.31
N SER A 261 -26.12 28.76 34.96
CA SER A 261 -25.36 28.99 36.20
C SER A 261 -25.99 28.30 37.42
N ALA A 262 -27.21 27.77 37.30
CA ALA A 262 -27.89 27.05 38.38
C ALA A 262 -27.50 25.58 38.45
N LEU A 263 -26.92 25.01 37.38
CA LEU A 263 -26.54 23.61 37.31
C LEU A 263 -25.07 23.40 37.75
N PRO A 264 -24.80 22.50 38.71
CA PRO A 264 -23.44 22.07 39.03
C PRO A 264 -22.73 21.43 37.82
N GLU A 265 -21.41 21.57 37.74
CA GLU A 265 -20.60 21.06 36.60
C GLU A 265 -20.76 19.54 36.35
N ILE A 266 -20.94 18.76 37.42
CA ILE A 266 -21.18 17.31 37.32
C ILE A 266 -22.54 17.04 36.64
N GLU A 267 -23.57 17.79 37.03
CA GLU A 267 -24.92 17.65 36.48
C GLU A 267 -24.95 18.09 35.02
N GLN A 268 -24.29 19.20 34.67
CA GLN A 268 -24.12 19.64 33.28
C GLN A 268 -23.49 18.55 32.40
N LYS A 269 -22.43 17.87 32.90
CA LYS A 269 -21.76 16.78 32.17
C LYS A 269 -22.68 15.59 31.93
N GLU A 270 -23.48 15.20 32.91
CA GLU A 270 -24.45 14.11 32.78
C GLU A 270 -25.58 14.49 31.81
N THR A 271 -26.11 15.71 31.89
CA THR A 271 -27.16 16.19 30.97
C THR A 271 -26.65 16.24 29.53
N ILE A 272 -25.43 16.74 29.29
CA ILE A 272 -24.83 16.76 27.95
C ILE A 272 -24.60 15.33 27.43
N ALA A 273 -24.27 14.37 28.28
CA ALA A 273 -24.14 12.97 27.87
C ALA A 273 -25.47 12.37 27.39
N GLN A 274 -26.55 12.60 28.15
CA GLN A 274 -27.90 12.20 27.75
C GLN A 274 -28.35 12.91 26.47
N LEU A 275 -28.05 14.20 26.34
CA LEU A 275 -28.33 14.98 25.14
C LEU A 275 -27.65 14.37 23.90
N ARG A 276 -26.40 13.92 24.06
CA ARG A 276 -25.64 13.27 23.00
C ARG A 276 -26.30 11.97 22.52
N GLU A 277 -26.76 11.15 23.47
CA GLU A 277 -27.48 9.90 23.17
C GLU A 277 -28.87 10.14 22.56
N ALA A 278 -29.51 11.27 22.84
CA ALA A 278 -30.80 11.63 22.27
C ALA A 278 -30.69 12.04 20.79
N HIS A 279 -29.62 12.75 20.41
CA HIS A 279 -29.43 13.26 19.05
C HIS A 279 -28.70 12.30 18.11
N PHE A 280 -27.84 11.42 18.64
CA PHE A 280 -26.92 10.64 17.81
C PHE A 280 -26.98 9.14 18.07
N GLN A 281 -26.77 8.37 17.00
CA GLN A 281 -26.67 6.92 17.10
C GLN A 281 -25.41 6.51 17.89
N PRO A 282 -25.40 5.34 18.55
CA PRO A 282 -24.26 4.89 19.36
C PRO A 282 -22.90 4.90 18.61
N GLN A 283 -22.93 4.63 17.30
CA GLN A 283 -21.75 4.61 16.44
C GLN A 283 -21.15 6.01 16.19
N GLN A 284 -21.98 7.07 16.31
CA GLN A 284 -21.61 8.46 16.09
C GLN A 284 -21.10 9.16 17.35
N LEU A 285 -21.39 8.64 18.55
CA LEU A 285 -21.04 9.28 19.82
C LEU A 285 -19.55 9.62 19.94
N ARG A 286 -18.66 8.68 19.57
CA ARG A 286 -17.21 8.92 19.57
C ARG A 286 -16.78 10.04 18.63
N ARG A 287 -17.45 10.18 17.48
CA ARG A 287 -17.21 11.26 16.51
C ARG A 287 -17.66 12.60 17.10
N VAL A 288 -18.84 12.66 17.70
CA VAL A 288 -19.39 13.89 18.33
C VAL A 288 -18.48 14.35 19.47
N GLU A 289 -18.07 13.46 20.36
CA GLU A 289 -17.13 13.80 21.43
C GLU A 289 -15.78 14.31 20.93
N ALA A 290 -15.28 13.76 19.82
CA ALA A 290 -14.06 14.26 19.21
C ALA A 290 -14.25 15.71 18.70
N ILE A 291 -15.38 16.00 18.06
CA ILE A 291 -15.72 17.35 17.58
C ILE A 291 -15.87 18.33 18.75
N GLU A 292 -16.51 17.93 19.85
CA GLU A 292 -16.60 18.74 21.07
C GLU A 292 -15.21 19.12 21.60
N ARG A 293 -14.28 18.15 21.67
CA ARG A 293 -12.90 18.39 22.14
C ARG A 293 -12.16 19.35 21.22
N ILE A 294 -12.31 19.22 19.91
CA ILE A 294 -11.69 20.11 18.91
C ILE A 294 -12.20 21.54 19.09
N ARG A 295 -13.53 21.75 19.13
CA ARG A 295 -14.12 23.08 19.32
C ARG A 295 -13.76 23.70 20.67
N ALA A 296 -13.69 22.90 21.73
CA ALA A 296 -13.25 23.38 23.04
C ALA A 296 -11.79 23.85 23.04
N ALA A 297 -10.91 23.17 22.29
CA ALA A 297 -9.53 23.60 22.12
C ALA A 297 -9.41 24.88 21.29
N GLU A 298 -10.24 25.06 20.26
CA GLU A 298 -10.28 26.27 19.43
C GLU A 298 -10.80 27.50 20.19
N ASN A 299 -11.80 27.32 21.05
CA ASN A 299 -12.37 28.41 21.86
C ASN A 299 -11.58 28.73 23.15
N GLY A 300 -10.56 27.93 23.47
CA GLY A 300 -9.69 28.09 24.64
C GLY A 300 -8.37 28.82 24.35
N GLN A 301 -8.16 29.31 23.12
CA GLN A 301 -7.09 30.24 22.73
C GLN A 301 -7.58 31.68 22.78
#